data_AF-A0A928S2W2-F1
#
_entry.id   AF-A0A928S2W2-F1
#
_cell.length_a   1.000
_cell.length_b   1.000
_cell.length_c   1.000
_cell.angle_alpha   90.00
_cell.angle_beta   90.00
_cell.angle_gamma   90.00
#
_symmetry.space_group_name_H-M   'P 1'
#
loop_
_entity.id
_entity.type
_entity.pdbx_description
1 polymer ?
#
loop_
_entity_poly.entity_id
_entity_poly.type
_entity_poly.pdbx_seq_one_letter_code
_entity_poly.pdbx_strand_id
1 'polypeptide(L)'
;MSDVILRNRVFQLAKYDTLEATRVAERMSDPWYQCQAVAAIAAYSSSPEVEKALNRSFEIGLKCRDPFKRVASQAWPLSAAIKAGKSGKALTRLFSVLGGVDAIKDVGSRAEALLLLQHAIMPIGRKAYTPIVSALLTNCKSVAHWRQTRAMLDGVLLVYSISRDDGNRLIKALDCDYVADKIRRAIADGALPRRRVFFP
;
A
#
# COMPACT_ATOMS: atom_id res chain seq x y z
N MET A 1 -0.85 -22.04 15.98
CA MET A 1 0.00 -20.81 15.87
C MET A 1 -0.80 -19.78 15.10
N SER A 2 -0.84 -18.51 15.51
CA SER A 2 -1.65 -17.49 14.81
C SER A 2 -1.03 -17.12 13.46
N ASP A 3 -1.87 -16.72 12.51
CA ASP A 3 -1.43 -16.30 11.17
C ASP A 3 -0.48 -15.08 11.21
N VAL A 4 -0.60 -14.24 12.24
CA VAL A 4 0.35 -13.14 12.49
C VAL A 4 1.76 -13.67 12.75
N ILE A 5 1.89 -14.68 13.62
CA ILE A 5 3.18 -15.29 13.94
C ILE A 5 3.74 -16.00 12.71
N LEU A 6 2.89 -16.74 11.99
CA LEU A 6 3.29 -17.41 10.75
C LEU A 6 3.79 -16.40 9.70
N ARG A 7 3.12 -15.25 9.54
CA ARG A 7 3.51 -14.22 8.56
C ARG A 7 4.86 -13.63 8.92
N ASN A 8 5.06 -13.29 10.18
CA ASN A 8 6.35 -12.77 10.64
C ASN A 8 7.47 -13.82 10.44
N ARG A 9 7.17 -15.10 10.67
CA ARG A 9 8.11 -16.19 10.37
C ARG A 9 8.44 -16.28 8.88
N VAL A 10 7.45 -16.11 8.00
CA VAL A 10 7.68 -16.05 6.54
C VAL A 10 8.59 -14.88 6.17
N PHE A 11 8.39 -13.69 6.75
CA PHE A 11 9.26 -12.53 6.46
C PHE A 11 10.72 -12.78 6.82
N GLN A 12 10.98 -13.51 7.91
CA GLN A 12 12.33 -13.92 8.29
C GLN A 12 12.92 -14.95 7.32
N LEU A 13 12.13 -15.97 6.96
CA LEU A 13 12.59 -17.08 6.13
C LEU A 13 12.80 -16.70 4.67
N ALA A 14 11.92 -15.87 4.10
CA ALA A 14 11.89 -15.57 2.67
C ALA A 14 13.23 -15.02 2.13
N LYS A 15 14.04 -14.37 2.97
CA LYS A 15 15.36 -13.84 2.62
C LYS A 15 16.42 -14.92 2.36
N TYR A 16 16.24 -16.12 2.92
CA TYR A 16 17.26 -17.17 2.97
C TYR A 16 16.75 -18.52 2.43
N ASP A 17 15.47 -18.83 2.64
CA ASP A 17 14.83 -20.07 2.23
C ASP A 17 13.38 -19.81 1.81
N THR A 18 13.19 -19.55 0.52
CA THR A 18 11.88 -19.28 -0.08
C THR A 18 10.99 -20.53 -0.13
N LEU A 19 11.58 -21.72 -0.13
CA LEU A 19 10.83 -22.98 -0.13
C LEU A 19 10.19 -23.23 1.24
N GLU A 20 10.96 -23.12 2.32
CA GLU A 20 10.41 -23.25 3.67
C GLU A 20 9.44 -22.12 4.00
N ALA A 21 9.75 -20.89 3.57
CA ALA A 21 8.81 -19.77 3.67
C ALA A 21 7.46 -20.09 2.99
N THR A 22 7.47 -20.75 1.83
CA THR A 22 6.25 -21.18 1.13
C THR A 22 5.45 -22.18 1.95
N ARG A 23 6.11 -23.21 2.51
CA ARG A 23 5.45 -24.19 3.38
C ARG A 23 4.82 -23.53 4.61
N VAL A 24 5.48 -22.53 5.19
CA VAL A 24 4.92 -21.76 6.32
C VAL A 24 3.69 -20.95 5.88
N ALA A 25 3.75 -20.28 4.73
CA ALA A 25 2.64 -19.49 4.19
C ALA A 25 1.39 -20.35 3.87
N GLU A 26 1.58 -21.59 3.48
CA GLU A 26 0.50 -22.54 3.15
C GLU A 26 -0.33 -22.97 4.35
N ARG A 27 0.20 -22.81 5.57
CA ARG A 27 -0.53 -23.10 6.81
C ARG A 27 -1.47 -21.98 7.26
N MET A 28 -1.41 -20.81 6.62
CA MET A 28 -2.26 -19.67 6.97
C MET A 28 -3.67 -19.84 6.41
N SER A 29 -4.66 -19.38 7.17
CA SER A 29 -6.07 -19.50 6.79
C SER A 29 -6.73 -18.16 6.44
N ASP A 30 -6.28 -17.05 7.04
CA ASP A 30 -6.75 -15.70 6.70
C ASP A 30 -6.00 -15.18 5.45
N PRO A 31 -6.72 -14.95 4.33
CA PRO A 31 -6.11 -14.42 3.10
C PRO A 31 -5.38 -13.09 3.30
N TRP A 32 -5.77 -12.30 4.30
CA TRP A 32 -5.09 -11.05 4.64
C TRP A 32 -3.62 -11.27 4.99
N TYR A 33 -3.32 -12.25 5.84
CA TYR A 33 -1.94 -12.54 6.25
C TYR A 33 -1.21 -13.36 5.18
N GLN A 34 -1.92 -14.29 4.55
CA GLN A 34 -1.33 -15.14 3.51
C GLN A 34 -0.89 -14.34 2.28
N CYS A 35 -1.67 -13.33 1.85
CA CYS A 35 -1.28 -12.43 0.76
C CYS A 35 0.07 -11.75 1.05
N GLN A 36 0.24 -11.22 2.26
CA GLN A 36 1.45 -10.53 2.71
C GLN A 36 2.64 -11.48 2.74
N ALA A 37 2.45 -12.68 3.28
CA ALA A 37 3.46 -13.72 3.37
C ALA A 37 3.95 -14.14 1.97
N VAL A 38 3.04 -14.42 1.05
CA VAL A 38 3.38 -14.81 -0.33
C VAL A 38 4.02 -13.65 -1.10
N ALA A 39 3.61 -12.39 -0.85
CA ALA A 39 4.30 -11.23 -1.42
C ALA A 39 5.76 -11.14 -0.95
N ALA A 40 6.03 -11.42 0.34
CA ALA A 40 7.39 -11.43 0.85
C ALA A 40 8.25 -12.52 0.20
N ILE A 41 7.68 -13.71 -0.07
CA ILE A 41 8.37 -14.76 -0.82
C ILE A 41 8.73 -14.23 -2.21
N ALA A 42 7.76 -13.68 -2.94
CA ALA A 42 8.01 -13.10 -4.26
C ALA A 42 9.10 -12.02 -4.25
N ALA A 43 9.14 -11.20 -3.21
CA ALA A 43 10.10 -10.11 -3.03
C ALA A 43 11.57 -10.57 -2.94
N TYR A 44 11.81 -11.86 -2.62
CA TYR A 44 13.14 -12.46 -2.47
C TYR A 44 13.36 -13.70 -3.36
N SER A 45 12.38 -14.08 -4.18
CA SER A 45 12.51 -15.18 -5.14
C SER A 45 13.29 -14.77 -6.39
N SER A 46 13.94 -15.75 -7.01
CA SER A 46 14.50 -15.66 -8.36
C SER A 46 13.42 -15.79 -9.45
N SER A 47 13.81 -15.50 -10.69
CA SER A 47 13.03 -15.94 -11.86
C SER A 47 13.25 -17.44 -12.08
N PRO A 48 12.20 -18.23 -12.40
CA PRO A 48 10.81 -17.84 -12.70
C PRO A 48 9.85 -17.77 -11.51
N GLU A 49 10.27 -18.17 -10.30
CA GLU A 49 9.40 -18.35 -9.12
C GLU A 49 8.69 -17.05 -8.71
N VAL A 50 9.33 -15.90 -8.93
CA VAL A 50 8.79 -14.58 -8.62
C VAL A 50 7.44 -14.33 -9.29
N GLU A 51 7.24 -14.71 -10.55
CA GLU A 51 5.99 -14.46 -11.27
C GLU A 51 4.85 -15.28 -10.68
N LYS A 52 5.13 -16.55 -10.36
CA LYS A 52 4.18 -17.47 -9.73
C LYS A 52 3.77 -16.97 -8.35
N ALA A 53 4.73 -16.57 -7.52
CA ALA A 53 4.47 -16.05 -6.18
C ALA A 53 3.70 -14.72 -6.23
N LEU A 54 4.04 -13.79 -7.13
CA LEU A 54 3.30 -12.54 -7.31
C LEU A 54 1.85 -12.79 -7.70
N ASN A 55 1.60 -13.62 -8.72
CA ASN A 55 0.23 -13.93 -9.16
C ASN A 55 -0.59 -14.54 -8.03
N ARG A 56 -0.02 -15.53 -7.33
CA ARG A 56 -0.64 -16.17 -6.17
C ARG A 56 -0.97 -15.15 -5.07
N SER A 57 -0.05 -14.23 -4.76
CA SER A 57 -0.28 -13.20 -3.74
C SER A 57 -1.43 -12.26 -4.11
N PHE A 58 -1.46 -11.74 -5.35
CA PHE A 58 -2.57 -10.92 -5.85
C PHE A 58 -3.91 -11.66 -5.73
N GLU A 59 -3.98 -12.92 -6.18
CA GLU A 59 -5.18 -13.76 -6.12
C GLU A 59 -5.65 -14.02 -4.69
N ILE A 60 -4.74 -14.30 -3.76
CA ILE A 60 -5.07 -14.48 -2.34
C ILE A 60 -5.66 -13.20 -1.76
N GLY A 61 -5.08 -12.04 -2.05
CA GLY A 61 -5.62 -10.76 -1.58
C GLY A 61 -7.06 -10.53 -2.04
N LEU A 62 -7.41 -10.95 -3.26
CA LEU A 62 -8.78 -10.83 -3.79
C LEU A 62 -9.80 -11.69 -3.02
N LYS A 63 -9.37 -12.79 -2.39
CA LYS A 63 -10.22 -13.67 -1.58
C LYS A 63 -10.64 -13.06 -0.24
N CYS A 64 -10.08 -11.91 0.16
CA CYS A 64 -10.55 -11.21 1.36
C CYS A 64 -12.04 -10.85 1.24
N ARG A 65 -12.83 -11.24 2.25
CA ARG A 65 -14.28 -10.92 2.30
C ARG A 65 -14.52 -9.44 2.55
N ASP A 66 -13.77 -8.87 3.49
CA ASP A 66 -13.81 -7.45 3.82
C ASP A 66 -13.22 -6.60 2.66
N PRO A 67 -13.97 -5.61 2.12
CA PRO A 67 -13.49 -4.78 1.01
C PRO A 67 -12.20 -4.02 1.34
N PHE A 68 -12.05 -3.52 2.58
CA PHE A 68 -10.83 -2.84 2.99
C PHE A 68 -9.64 -3.78 2.91
N LYS A 69 -9.72 -4.97 3.53
CA LYS A 69 -8.67 -6.00 3.46
C LYS A 69 -8.38 -6.39 2.01
N ARG A 70 -9.40 -6.50 1.16
CA ARG A 70 -9.24 -6.86 -0.26
C ARG A 70 -8.37 -5.86 -1.02
N VAL A 71 -8.59 -4.56 -0.82
CA VAL A 71 -7.82 -3.49 -1.48
C VAL A 71 -6.46 -3.29 -0.80
N ALA A 72 -6.45 -3.13 0.52
CA ALA A 72 -5.25 -2.80 1.29
C ALA A 72 -4.18 -3.91 1.22
N SER A 73 -4.59 -5.18 1.13
CA SER A 73 -3.65 -6.30 1.01
C SER A 73 -2.85 -6.25 -0.29
N GLN A 74 -3.37 -5.62 -1.34
CA GLN A 74 -2.72 -5.54 -2.65
C GLN A 74 -1.45 -4.68 -2.63
N ALA A 75 -1.31 -3.78 -1.64
CA ALA A 75 -0.10 -3.00 -1.45
C ALA A 75 1.15 -3.89 -1.31
N TRP A 76 0.99 -5.09 -0.75
CA TRP A 76 2.08 -6.03 -0.52
C TRP A 76 2.63 -6.63 -1.82
N PRO A 77 1.84 -7.32 -2.67
CA PRO A 77 2.33 -7.81 -3.96
C PRO A 77 2.72 -6.67 -4.92
N LEU A 78 2.12 -5.48 -4.83
CA LEU A 78 2.59 -4.31 -5.59
C LEU A 78 4.03 -3.93 -5.20
N SER A 79 4.30 -3.83 -3.90
CA SER A 79 5.65 -3.55 -3.37
C SER A 79 6.65 -4.65 -3.73
N ALA A 80 6.25 -5.93 -3.64
CA ALA A 80 7.07 -7.06 -4.05
C ALA A 80 7.41 -7.02 -5.54
N ALA A 81 6.41 -6.73 -6.39
CA ALA A 81 6.61 -6.63 -7.84
C ALA A 81 7.61 -5.52 -8.18
N ILE A 82 7.52 -4.36 -7.53
CA ILE A 82 8.47 -3.25 -7.73
C ILE A 82 9.87 -3.66 -7.30
N LYS A 83 10.01 -4.29 -6.12
CA LYS A 83 11.33 -4.79 -5.64
C LYS A 83 11.93 -5.81 -6.61
N ALA A 84 11.11 -6.64 -7.25
CA ALA A 84 11.52 -7.62 -8.25
C ALA A 84 11.76 -7.03 -9.66
N GLY A 85 11.73 -5.70 -9.83
CA GLY A 85 11.91 -5.04 -11.13
C GLY A 85 10.71 -5.14 -12.08
N LYS A 86 9.54 -5.53 -11.59
CA LYS A 86 8.30 -5.74 -12.36
C LYS A 86 7.33 -4.56 -12.26
N SER A 87 7.85 -3.34 -12.35
CA SER A 87 7.06 -2.09 -12.20
C SER A 87 5.89 -1.98 -13.18
N GLY A 88 6.04 -2.44 -14.42
CA GLY A 88 4.95 -2.45 -15.40
C GLY A 88 3.75 -3.30 -14.95
N LYS A 89 4.03 -4.50 -14.40
CA LYS A 89 2.99 -5.39 -13.84
C LYS A 89 2.33 -4.76 -12.61
N ALA A 90 3.12 -4.12 -11.74
CA ALA A 90 2.60 -3.41 -10.58
C ALA A 90 1.63 -2.29 -11.00
N LEU A 91 1.98 -1.50 -12.02
CA LEU A 91 1.10 -0.45 -12.54
C LEU A 91 -0.22 -1.01 -13.09
N THR A 92 -0.16 -2.05 -13.94
CA THR A 92 -1.37 -2.68 -14.49
C THR A 92 -2.28 -3.19 -13.37
N ARG A 93 -1.71 -3.82 -12.33
CA ARG A 93 -2.48 -4.30 -11.18
C ARG A 93 -3.04 -3.16 -10.33
N LEU A 94 -2.30 -2.08 -10.12
CA LEU A 94 -2.77 -0.91 -9.36
C LEU A 94 -4.09 -0.38 -9.91
N PHE A 95 -4.21 -0.21 -11.23
CA PHE A 95 -5.44 0.31 -11.83
C PHE A 95 -6.64 -0.60 -11.59
N SER A 96 -6.45 -1.93 -11.66
CA SER A 96 -7.51 -2.89 -11.33
C SER A 96 -7.92 -2.82 -9.85
N VAL A 97 -6.96 -2.63 -8.95
CA VAL A 97 -7.21 -2.52 -7.50
C VAL A 97 -7.96 -1.24 -7.16
N LEU A 98 -7.63 -0.12 -7.81
CA LEU A 98 -8.30 1.16 -7.60
C LEU A 98 -9.80 1.10 -7.91
N GLY A 99 -10.22 0.28 -8.88
CA GLY A 99 -11.64 0.06 -9.17
C GLY A 99 -12.43 -0.59 -8.01
N GLY A 100 -11.76 -1.19 -7.02
CA GLY A 100 -12.40 -1.77 -5.85
C GLY A 100 -12.53 -0.84 -4.64
N VAL A 101 -11.97 0.37 -4.70
CA VAL A 101 -11.90 1.31 -3.57
C VAL A 101 -13.29 1.76 -3.10
N ASP A 102 -14.21 2.00 -4.04
CA ASP A 102 -15.57 2.49 -3.74
C ASP A 102 -16.42 1.47 -2.98
N ALA A 103 -16.06 0.18 -3.02
CA ALA A 103 -16.71 -0.86 -2.22
C ALA A 103 -16.42 -0.73 -0.71
N ILE A 104 -15.40 0.06 -0.32
CA ILE A 104 -15.08 0.32 1.09
C ILE A 104 -15.99 1.43 1.61
N LYS A 105 -17.07 1.06 2.31
CA LYS A 105 -18.06 2.03 2.82
C LYS A 105 -17.49 2.99 3.87
N ASP A 106 -16.68 2.49 4.80
CA ASP A 106 -16.05 3.33 5.81
C ASP A 106 -14.96 4.21 5.18
N VAL A 107 -15.17 5.52 5.28
CA VAL A 107 -14.29 6.52 4.65
C VAL A 107 -12.89 6.55 5.28
N GLY A 108 -12.76 6.24 6.57
CA GLY A 108 -11.47 6.12 7.24
C GLY A 108 -10.65 4.94 6.73
N SER A 109 -11.30 3.79 6.57
CA SER A 109 -10.70 2.58 6.00
C SER A 109 -10.36 2.77 4.52
N ARG A 110 -11.21 3.48 3.77
CA ARG A 110 -10.94 3.81 2.36
C ARG A 110 -9.67 4.65 2.22
N ALA A 111 -9.54 5.70 3.03
CA ALA A 111 -8.34 6.55 3.06
C ALA A 111 -7.08 5.76 3.47
N GLU A 112 -7.21 4.86 4.45
CA GLU A 112 -6.11 3.97 4.87
C GLU A 112 -5.65 3.03 3.76
N ALA A 113 -6.59 2.41 3.04
CA ALA A 113 -6.27 1.52 1.93
C ALA A 113 -5.53 2.26 0.81
N LEU A 114 -6.00 3.46 0.46
CA LEU A 114 -5.34 4.32 -0.53
C LEU A 114 -3.93 4.73 -0.09
N LEU A 115 -3.74 5.11 1.17
CA LEU A 115 -2.42 5.42 1.71
C LEU A 115 -1.47 4.22 1.64
N LEU A 116 -1.95 3.01 1.97
CA LEU A 116 -1.16 1.79 1.87
C LEU A 116 -0.74 1.50 0.43
N LEU A 117 -1.64 1.64 -0.54
CA LEU A 117 -1.32 1.52 -1.96
C LEU A 117 -0.29 2.58 -2.39
N GLN A 118 -0.46 3.83 -1.95
CA GLN A 118 0.45 4.92 -2.24
C GLN A 118 1.87 4.56 -1.79
N HIS A 119 2.04 4.15 -0.53
CA HIS A 119 3.34 3.72 -0.01
C HIS A 119 4.00 2.64 -0.86
N ALA A 120 3.23 1.65 -1.34
CA ALA A 120 3.75 0.58 -2.16
C ALA A 120 4.30 1.09 -3.50
N ILE A 121 3.61 2.03 -4.14
CA ILE A 121 3.93 2.45 -5.51
C ILE A 121 4.86 3.65 -5.62
N MET A 122 5.15 4.33 -4.50
CA MET A 122 5.98 5.55 -4.49
C MET A 122 7.28 5.42 -5.30
N PRO A 123 8.01 4.27 -5.29
CA PRO A 123 9.25 4.14 -6.05
C PRO A 123 9.10 4.24 -7.57
N ILE A 124 7.91 4.00 -8.13
CA ILE A 124 7.67 4.13 -9.59
C ILE A 124 7.61 5.61 -10.01
N GLY A 125 7.28 6.51 -9.08
CA GLY A 125 7.18 7.95 -9.32
C GLY A 125 5.80 8.44 -9.76
N ARG A 126 5.77 9.67 -10.29
CA ARG A 126 4.56 10.50 -10.45
C ARG A 126 3.38 9.82 -11.13
N LYS A 127 3.62 9.17 -12.27
CA LYS A 127 2.55 8.51 -13.04
C LYS A 127 1.80 7.45 -12.22
N ALA A 128 2.46 6.83 -11.24
CA ALA A 128 1.87 5.80 -10.39
C ALA A 128 1.04 6.36 -9.24
N TYR A 129 1.51 7.43 -8.58
CA TYR A 129 0.80 7.98 -7.40
C TYR A 129 -0.32 8.95 -7.75
N THR A 130 -0.31 9.61 -8.91
CA THR A 130 -1.35 10.58 -9.28
C THR A 130 -2.78 10.01 -9.18
N PRO A 131 -3.09 8.80 -9.70
CA PRO A 131 -4.44 8.24 -9.57
C PRO A 131 -4.85 7.98 -8.12
N ILE A 132 -3.90 7.53 -7.27
CA ILE A 132 -4.16 7.25 -5.86
C ILE A 132 -4.44 8.55 -5.10
N VAL A 133 -3.63 9.57 -5.34
CA VAL A 133 -3.81 10.88 -4.72
C VAL A 133 -5.13 11.53 -5.16
N SER A 134 -5.48 11.43 -6.45
CA SER A 134 -6.77 11.90 -6.95
C SER A 134 -7.94 11.19 -6.24
N ALA A 135 -7.84 9.87 -6.07
CA ALA A 135 -8.83 9.10 -5.31
C ALA A 135 -8.88 9.54 -3.84
N LEU A 136 -7.73 9.80 -3.21
CA LEU A 136 -7.63 10.27 -1.83
C LEU A 136 -8.35 11.62 -1.65
N LEU A 137 -8.05 12.60 -2.52
CA LEU A 137 -8.67 13.93 -2.52
C LEU A 137 -10.18 13.87 -2.77
N THR A 138 -10.62 13.05 -3.72
CA THR A 138 -12.04 12.95 -4.09
C THR A 138 -12.87 12.28 -2.99
N ASN A 139 -12.32 11.26 -2.33
CA ASN A 139 -13.02 10.47 -1.33
C ASN A 139 -12.97 11.07 0.09
N CYS A 140 -12.12 12.07 0.32
CA CYS A 140 -11.89 12.64 1.65
C CYS A 140 -12.20 14.15 1.72
N LYS A 141 -13.10 14.67 0.88
CA LYS A 141 -13.48 16.10 0.86
C LYS A 141 -13.98 16.60 2.20
N SER A 142 -14.88 15.85 2.87
CA SER A 142 -15.28 16.12 4.24
C SER A 142 -14.47 15.26 5.21
N VAL A 143 -13.39 15.82 5.73
CA VAL A 143 -12.55 15.13 6.73
C VAL A 143 -13.26 15.18 8.08
N ALA A 144 -14.13 14.20 8.33
CA ALA A 144 -14.90 14.07 9.58
C ALA A 144 -14.18 13.19 10.62
N HIS A 145 -13.25 12.33 10.19
CA HIS A 145 -12.62 11.34 11.05
C HIS A 145 -11.08 11.47 11.08
N TRP A 146 -10.48 11.37 12.26
CA TRP A 146 -9.03 11.55 12.47
C TRP A 146 -8.15 10.66 11.58
N ARG A 147 -8.62 9.43 11.27
CA ARG A 147 -7.92 8.50 10.37
C ARG A 147 -7.83 9.04 8.94
N GLN A 148 -8.89 9.70 8.44
CA GLN A 148 -8.85 10.37 7.15
C GLN A 148 -7.87 11.55 7.19
N THR A 149 -7.92 12.37 8.24
CA THR A 149 -6.98 13.49 8.43
C THR A 149 -5.54 13.01 8.36
N ARG A 150 -5.23 11.94 9.09
CA ARG A 150 -3.90 11.35 9.12
C ARG A 150 -3.49 10.82 7.74
N ALA A 151 -4.37 10.09 7.07
CA ALA A 151 -4.05 9.53 5.75
C ALA A 151 -3.84 10.61 4.69
N MET A 152 -4.62 11.70 4.73
CA MET A 152 -4.44 12.87 3.87
C MET A 152 -3.10 13.56 4.16
N LEU A 153 -2.80 13.81 5.43
CA LEU A 153 -1.55 14.42 5.86
C LEU A 153 -0.34 13.58 5.41
N ASP A 154 -0.34 12.29 5.72
CA ASP A 154 0.75 11.37 5.37
C ASP A 154 0.88 11.25 3.85
N GLY A 155 -0.24 11.12 3.12
CA GLY A 155 -0.27 11.00 1.66
C GLY A 155 0.30 12.22 0.95
N VAL A 156 -0.07 13.43 1.39
CA VAL A 156 0.45 14.68 0.81
C VAL A 156 1.93 14.87 1.18
N LEU A 157 2.31 14.60 2.43
CA LEU A 157 3.71 14.67 2.84
C LEU A 157 4.58 13.68 2.05
N LEU A 158 4.07 12.48 1.73
CA LEU A 158 4.79 11.50 0.89
C LEU A 158 5.10 12.07 -0.48
N VAL A 159 4.12 12.71 -1.12
CA VAL A 159 4.35 13.37 -2.42
C VAL A 159 5.34 14.53 -2.26
N TYR A 160 5.15 15.37 -1.24
CA TYR A 160 6.02 16.52 -0.97
C TYR A 160 7.49 16.11 -0.78
N SER A 161 7.73 14.97 -0.12
CA SER A 161 9.08 14.43 0.10
C SER A 161 9.81 14.01 -1.20
N ILE A 162 9.06 13.80 -2.30
CA ILE A 162 9.62 13.46 -3.62
C ILE A 162 9.61 14.67 -4.54
N SER A 163 8.53 15.45 -4.52
CA SER A 163 8.31 16.62 -5.37
C SER A 163 7.58 17.68 -4.57
N ARG A 164 8.33 18.71 -4.13
CA ARG A 164 7.78 19.84 -3.39
C ARG A 164 6.69 20.56 -4.18
N ASP A 165 6.87 20.70 -5.50
CA ASP A 165 5.90 21.34 -6.38
C ASP A 165 4.59 20.57 -6.45
N ASP A 166 4.64 19.25 -6.62
CA ASP A 166 3.42 18.43 -6.61
C ASP A 166 2.77 18.46 -5.22
N GLY A 167 3.54 18.34 -4.14
CA GLY A 167 3.03 18.47 -2.79
C GLY A 167 2.32 19.80 -2.55
N ASN A 168 2.93 20.91 -2.97
CA ASN A 168 2.33 22.25 -2.89
C ASN A 168 1.05 22.38 -3.72
N ARG A 169 1.00 21.79 -4.93
CA ARG A 169 -0.22 21.76 -5.75
C ARG A 169 -1.33 20.97 -5.04
N LEU A 170 -0.99 19.85 -4.41
CA LEU A 170 -1.96 19.06 -3.64
C LEU A 170 -2.49 19.83 -2.44
N ILE A 171 -1.64 20.52 -1.69
CA ILE A 171 -2.06 21.36 -0.56
C ILE A 171 -3.06 22.44 -1.02
N LYS A 172 -2.82 23.07 -2.16
CA LYS A 172 -3.74 24.07 -2.75
C LYS A 172 -5.05 23.46 -3.25
N ALA A 173 -5.05 22.19 -3.63
CA ALA A 173 -6.22 21.48 -4.12
C ALA A 173 -7.05 20.84 -3.00
N LEU A 174 -6.61 20.91 -1.75
CA LEU A 174 -7.38 20.41 -0.60
C LEU A 174 -8.59 21.31 -0.36
N ASP A 175 -9.76 20.69 -0.33
CA ASP A 175 -11.04 21.32 0.01
C ASP A 175 -11.25 21.39 1.54
N CYS A 176 -10.16 21.47 2.32
CA CYS A 176 -10.21 21.47 3.78
C CYS A 176 -9.02 22.24 4.38
N ASP A 177 -9.28 23.49 4.79
CA ASP A 177 -8.27 24.39 5.35
C ASP A 177 -7.59 23.82 6.59
N TYR A 178 -8.34 23.15 7.46
CA TYR A 178 -7.79 22.51 8.66
C TYR A 178 -6.69 21.49 8.33
N VAL A 179 -6.91 20.64 7.32
CA VAL A 179 -5.91 19.64 6.90
C VAL A 179 -4.75 20.33 6.19
N ALA A 180 -5.03 21.31 5.32
CA ALA A 180 -4.00 22.07 4.64
C ALA A 180 -3.06 22.77 5.63
N ASP A 181 -3.59 23.41 6.67
CA ASP A 181 -2.82 24.08 7.71
C ASP A 181 -2.02 23.11 8.57
N LYS A 182 -2.56 21.92 8.86
CA LYS A 182 -1.78 20.88 9.54
C LYS A 182 -0.61 20.40 8.70
N ILE A 183 -0.79 20.24 7.38
CA ILE A 183 0.29 19.85 6.47
C ILE A 183 1.35 20.96 6.39
N ARG A 184 0.93 22.23 6.24
CA ARG A 184 1.86 23.37 6.21
C ARG A 184 2.69 23.47 7.49
N ARG A 185 2.05 23.31 8.66
CA ARG A 185 2.74 23.26 9.96
C ARG A 185 3.73 22.10 10.03
N ALA A 186 3.30 20.90 9.67
CA ALA A 186 4.19 19.73 9.65
C ALA A 186 5.41 19.96 8.75
N ILE A 187 5.24 20.59 7.58
CA ILE A 187 6.36 20.94 6.69
C ILE A 187 7.29 21.97 7.34
N ALA A 188 6.73 23.02 7.96
CA ALA A 188 7.51 24.05 8.65
C ALA A 188 8.32 23.46 9.83
N ASP A 189 7.75 22.48 10.53
CA ASP A 189 8.39 21.75 11.61
C ASP A 189 9.42 20.70 11.11
N GLY A 190 9.62 20.59 9.80
CA GLY A 190 10.56 19.65 9.19
C GLY A 190 10.09 18.20 9.21
N ALA A 191 8.79 17.94 9.41
CA ALA A 191 8.25 16.59 9.42
C ALA A 191 8.41 15.93 8.04
N LEU A 192 9.06 14.76 8.04
CA LEU A 192 9.13 13.89 6.88
C LEU A 192 8.31 12.62 7.12
N PRO A 193 7.51 12.18 6.14
CA PRO A 193 6.70 10.99 6.28
C PRO A 193 7.61 9.76 6.33
N ARG A 194 7.34 8.83 7.25
CA ARG A 194 8.03 7.55 7.24
C ARG A 194 7.47 6.69 6.11
N ARG A 195 8.32 6.34 5.14
CA ARG A 195 7.96 5.34 4.14
C ARG A 195 7.71 4.01 4.85
N ARG A 196 6.56 3.39 4.58
CA ARG A 196 6.26 2.05 5.07
C ARG A 196 7.29 1.06 4.51
N VAL A 197 7.89 0.30 5.42
CA VAL A 197 8.63 -0.92 5.08
C VAL A 197 7.62 -2.05 4.99
N PHE A 198 7.51 -2.68 3.81
CA PHE A 198 6.63 -3.84 3.63
C PHE A 198 7.31 -5.10 4.13
N PHE A 199 8.58 -5.34 3.80
CA PHE A 199 9.28 -6.58 4.14
C PHE A 199 10.42 -6.30 5.13
N PRO A 200 10.12 -6.21 6.45
CA PRO A 200 11.14 -5.99 7.47
C PRO A 200 12.13 -7.17 7.57
#